data_AF-A0A3G9H2U3-F1
#
_entry.id   AF-A0A3G9H2U3-F1
#
_cell.length_a   1.000
_cell.length_b   1.000
_cell.length_c   1.000
_cell.angle_alpha   90.00
_cell.angle_beta   90.00
_cell.angle_gamma   90.00
#
_symmetry.space_group_name_H-M   'P 1'
#
loop_
_entity.id
_entity.type
_entity.pdbx_description
1 polymer ?
#
loop_
_entity_poly.entity_id
_entity_poly.type
_entity_poly.pdbx_seq_one_letter_code
_entity_poly.pdbx_strand_id
1 'polypeptide(L)'
;MPKVNFTLRLAQEYNRLYRSCKTAPLRFGEVDAIVDTILENRDRYEDVSSVVGAPWFFLAAIHNMESGLDFTCHLHNGDPLSARTVHVPAGRPKSGKPPFTWEESAEDALRMRRIERVESWSLERVLYELERYNGWGYRLYHPYVLSPYLWSFSNHYTSGKYTADGRWSDTAKSRQCGAAVILRRLEERGEISFSEPPETPLFYYSTGLVEGSEKLQEFLNGIEGITLRVDGRPGRKTSNAVKKAFGFYLAEDPRNNG
;
A
#
# COMPACT_ATOMS: atom_id res chain seq x y z
N MET A 1 -20.60 6.19 15.28
CA MET A 1 -20.40 6.00 13.82
C MET A 1 -20.78 4.57 13.46
N PRO A 2 -21.54 4.36 12.38
CA PRO A 2 -21.72 3.03 11.80
C PRO A 2 -20.36 2.34 11.62
N LYS A 3 -20.28 1.07 12.02
CA LYS A 3 -19.03 0.30 12.04
C LYS A 3 -19.04 -0.69 10.90
N VAL A 4 -18.04 -0.59 10.03
CA VAL A 4 -17.63 -1.72 9.19
C VAL A 4 -16.67 -2.55 10.05
N ASN A 5 -16.95 -3.85 10.21
CA ASN A 5 -16.08 -4.74 10.97
C ASN A 5 -15.00 -5.35 10.06
N PHE A 6 -13.81 -5.58 10.61
CA PHE A 6 -12.77 -6.32 9.93
C PHE A 6 -13.16 -7.81 9.88
N THR A 7 -13.49 -8.31 8.69
CA THR A 7 -13.93 -9.69 8.46
C THR A 7 -13.00 -10.38 7.47
N LEU A 8 -13.00 -11.71 7.42
CA LEU A 8 -12.21 -12.47 6.45
C LEU A 8 -12.52 -12.06 5.00
N ARG A 9 -13.80 -11.85 4.67
CA ARG A 9 -14.22 -11.39 3.34
C ARG A 9 -13.61 -10.03 2.99
N LEU A 10 -13.66 -9.09 3.93
CA LEU A 10 -13.10 -7.75 3.74
C LEU A 10 -11.57 -7.81 3.64
N ALA A 11 -10.91 -8.67 4.43
CA ALA A 11 -9.48 -8.90 4.34
C ALA A 11 -9.09 -9.42 2.95
N GLN A 12 -9.78 -10.45 2.44
CA GLN A 12 -9.56 -10.98 1.09
C GLN A 12 -9.79 -9.93 -0.01
N GLU A 13 -10.80 -9.08 0.16
CA GLU A 13 -11.05 -7.96 -0.76
C GLU A 13 -9.88 -6.97 -0.79
N TYR A 14 -9.39 -6.53 0.38
CA TYR A 14 -8.23 -5.64 0.48
C TYR A 14 -6.99 -6.25 -0.15
N ASN A 15 -6.69 -7.51 0.17
CA ASN A 15 -5.54 -8.22 -0.40
C ASN A 15 -5.62 -8.23 -1.92
N ARG A 16 -6.75 -8.66 -2.49
CA ARG A 16 -6.96 -8.70 -3.94
C ARG A 16 -6.81 -7.32 -4.59
N LEU A 17 -7.42 -6.28 -4.02
CA LEU A 17 -7.33 -4.91 -4.55
C LEU A 17 -5.89 -4.39 -4.48
N TYR A 18 -5.18 -4.62 -3.38
CA TYR A 18 -3.81 -4.19 -3.25
C TYR A 18 -2.87 -4.88 -4.23
N ARG A 19 -2.99 -6.22 -4.37
CA ARG A 19 -2.17 -7.00 -5.29
C ARG A 19 -2.43 -6.69 -6.77
N SER A 20 -3.64 -6.22 -7.10
CA SER A 20 -4.01 -5.80 -8.47
C SER A 20 -3.93 -4.28 -8.70
N CYS A 21 -3.49 -3.53 -7.68
CA CYS A 21 -3.30 -2.10 -7.74
C CYS A 21 -2.17 -1.75 -8.71
N LYS A 22 -2.47 -0.88 -9.67
CA LYS A 22 -1.53 -0.35 -10.64
C LYS A 22 -1.68 1.16 -10.64
N THR A 23 -0.61 1.86 -10.28
CA THR A 23 -0.54 3.32 -10.39
C THR A 23 -0.71 3.73 -11.85
N ALA A 24 -1.51 4.77 -12.09
CA ALA A 24 -1.69 5.32 -13.42
C ALA A 24 -0.36 5.93 -13.91
N PRO A 25 0.12 5.61 -15.14
CA PRO A 25 1.44 6.07 -15.60
C PRO A 25 1.64 7.59 -15.55
N LEU A 26 0.58 8.36 -15.84
CA LEU A 26 0.60 9.83 -15.77
C LEU A 26 0.80 10.39 -14.35
N ARG A 27 0.68 9.56 -13.32
CA ARG A 27 0.83 9.94 -11.90
C ARG A 27 2.15 9.46 -11.30
N PHE A 28 3.01 8.74 -12.03
CA PHE A 28 4.26 8.21 -11.47
C PHE A 28 5.11 9.30 -10.82
N GLY A 29 5.35 10.42 -11.49
CA GLY A 29 6.14 11.53 -10.93
C GLY A 29 5.55 12.11 -9.63
N GLU A 30 4.22 12.24 -9.54
CA GLU A 30 3.56 12.72 -8.32
C GLU A 30 3.68 11.71 -7.18
N VAL A 31 3.52 10.41 -7.45
CA VAL A 31 3.64 9.36 -6.45
C VAL A 31 5.08 9.20 -5.99
N ASP A 32 6.04 9.27 -6.91
CA ASP A 32 7.47 9.21 -6.60
C ASP A 32 7.89 10.37 -5.68
N ALA A 33 7.49 11.61 -5.98
CA ALA A 33 7.83 12.77 -5.14
C ALA A 33 7.25 12.67 -3.70
N ILE A 34 6.04 12.14 -3.56
CA ILE A 34 5.43 11.86 -2.25
C ILE A 34 6.27 10.84 -1.49
N VAL A 35 6.63 9.73 -2.15
CA VAL A 35 7.44 8.68 -1.53
C VAL A 35 8.85 9.17 -1.18
N ASP A 36 9.48 9.96 -2.03
CA ASP A 36 10.79 10.57 -1.76
C ASP A 36 10.73 11.41 -0.48
N THR A 37 9.73 12.30 -0.37
CA THR A 37 9.52 13.12 0.83
C THR A 37 9.28 12.29 2.09
N ILE A 38 8.53 11.18 1.96
CA ILE A 38 8.29 10.24 3.06
C ILE A 38 9.62 9.61 3.52
N LEU A 39 10.45 9.14 2.59
CA LEU A 39 11.70 8.46 2.89
C LEU A 39 12.75 9.42 3.47
N GLU A 40 12.80 10.67 2.99
CA GLU A 40 13.64 11.73 3.57
C GLU A 40 13.32 12.00 5.05
N ASN A 41 12.08 11.73 5.48
CA ASN A 41 11.62 11.95 6.85
C ASN A 41 11.32 10.63 7.59
N ARG A 42 11.84 9.50 7.11
CA ARG A 42 11.55 8.17 7.65
C ARG A 42 11.80 8.07 9.15
N ASP A 43 12.94 8.57 9.62
CA ASP A 43 13.33 8.51 11.04
C ASP A 43 12.27 9.13 11.96
N ARG A 44 11.66 10.24 11.53
CA ARG A 44 10.59 10.91 12.29
C ARG A 44 9.33 10.04 12.43
N TYR A 45 8.99 9.30 11.38
CA TYR A 45 7.89 8.34 11.44
C TYR A 45 8.23 7.13 12.30
N GLU A 46 9.48 6.66 12.26
CA GLU A 46 9.97 5.53 13.07
C GLU A 46 10.00 5.88 14.57
N ASP A 47 10.38 7.11 14.93
CA ASP A 47 10.33 7.61 16.31
C ASP A 47 8.92 7.49 16.90
N VAL A 48 7.91 8.02 16.19
CA VAL A 48 6.51 7.93 16.62
C VAL A 48 6.02 6.47 16.58
N SER A 49 6.40 5.72 15.54
CA SER A 49 6.05 4.30 15.37
C SER A 49 6.45 3.47 16.58
N SER A 50 7.66 3.70 17.11
CA SER A 50 8.21 3.00 18.28
C SER A 50 7.38 3.22 19.55
N VAL A 51 6.73 4.39 19.67
CA VAL A 51 5.92 4.77 20.82
C VAL A 51 4.47 4.29 20.70
N VAL A 52 3.90 4.34 19.50
CA VAL A 52 2.48 4.02 19.29
C VAL A 52 2.21 2.56 18.90
N GLY A 53 3.24 1.81 18.50
CA GLY A 53 3.12 0.40 18.10
C GLY A 53 2.48 0.20 16.73
N ALA A 54 2.52 1.21 15.85
CA ALA A 54 2.01 1.15 14.49
C ALA A 54 3.14 1.38 13.48
N PRO A 55 3.17 0.71 12.31
CA PRO A 55 4.29 0.80 11.38
C PRO A 55 4.51 2.22 10.85
N TRP A 56 5.76 2.63 10.69
CA TRP A 56 6.12 3.97 10.20
C TRP A 56 5.43 4.32 8.86
N PHE A 57 5.29 3.35 7.95
CA PHE A 57 4.65 3.56 6.65
C PHE A 57 3.14 3.80 6.76
N PHE A 58 2.47 3.27 7.79
CA PHE A 58 1.07 3.54 8.08
C PHE A 58 0.90 5.00 8.52
N LEU A 59 1.81 5.48 9.38
CA LEU A 59 1.83 6.87 9.84
C LEU A 59 2.11 7.83 8.69
N ALA A 60 3.12 7.54 7.86
CA ALA A 60 3.47 8.35 6.69
C ALA A 60 2.31 8.45 5.70
N ALA A 61 1.58 7.36 5.46
CA ALA A 61 0.40 7.37 4.61
C ALA A 61 -0.72 8.25 5.19
N ILE A 62 -0.99 8.17 6.50
CA ILE A 62 -1.94 9.08 7.18
C ILE A 62 -1.47 10.53 7.04
N HIS A 63 -0.18 10.81 7.26
CA HIS A 63 0.37 12.16 7.21
C HIS A 63 0.18 12.80 5.83
N ASN A 64 0.39 12.05 4.75
CA ASN A 64 0.06 12.52 3.40
C ASN A 64 -1.44 12.82 3.25
N MET A 65 -2.30 12.01 3.87
CA MET A 65 -3.75 12.16 3.75
C MET A 65 -4.31 13.36 4.53
N GLU A 66 -3.77 13.64 5.71
CA GLU A 66 -4.30 14.69 6.60
C GLU A 66 -3.68 16.06 6.36
N SER A 67 -2.39 16.14 6.01
CA SER A 67 -1.68 17.43 5.90
C SER A 67 -0.71 17.51 4.73
N GLY A 68 -0.76 16.57 3.77
CA GLY A 68 0.13 16.62 2.60
C GLY A 68 1.61 16.58 2.95
N LEU A 69 1.96 15.86 4.03
CA LEU A 69 3.31 15.75 4.57
C LEU A 69 3.88 17.03 5.22
N ASP A 70 3.03 18.01 5.55
CA ASP A 70 3.45 19.22 6.24
C ASP A 70 3.73 18.99 7.74
N PHE A 71 5.02 18.90 8.08
CA PHE A 71 5.51 18.76 9.45
C PHE A 71 5.40 20.03 10.32
N THR A 72 4.86 21.13 9.79
CA THR A 72 4.59 22.35 10.56
C THR A 72 3.15 22.41 11.11
N CYS A 73 2.34 21.41 10.75
CA CYS A 73 0.93 21.31 11.10
C CYS A 73 0.61 20.07 11.95
N HIS A 74 -0.48 20.14 12.71
CA HIS A 74 -1.01 19.05 13.50
C HIS A 74 -1.54 17.92 12.61
N LEU A 75 -1.14 16.68 12.89
CA LEU A 75 -1.67 15.48 12.22
C LEU A 75 -3.19 15.30 12.39
N HIS A 76 -3.79 15.98 13.38
CA HIS A 76 -5.23 15.88 13.65
C HIS A 76 -6.11 16.42 12.53
N ASN A 77 -5.74 17.57 11.97
CA ASN A 77 -6.64 18.41 11.18
C ASN A 77 -5.91 19.49 10.35
N GLY A 78 -4.57 19.54 10.38
CA GLY A 78 -3.78 20.53 9.66
C GLY A 78 -3.64 21.90 10.32
N ASP A 79 -4.10 22.11 11.56
CA ASP A 79 -3.85 23.38 12.28
C ASP A 79 -2.35 23.59 12.56
N PRO A 80 -1.82 24.82 12.62
CA PRO A 80 -0.40 25.05 12.93
C PRO A 80 0.02 24.55 14.31
N LEU A 81 1.22 23.98 14.41
CA LEU A 81 1.79 23.46 15.68
C LEU A 81 2.07 24.54 16.75
N SER A 82 1.99 25.83 16.39
CA SER A 82 2.24 26.96 17.28
C SER A 82 1.18 27.18 18.36
N ALA A 83 0.04 26.47 18.28
CA ALA A 83 -1.05 26.55 19.24
C ALA A 83 -1.69 25.17 19.39
N ARG A 84 -2.79 25.07 20.14
CA ARG A 84 -3.63 23.87 20.10
C ARG A 84 -4.58 23.97 18.92
N THR A 85 -5.05 22.81 18.45
CA THR A 85 -6.05 22.75 17.40
C THR A 85 -7.30 23.56 17.75
N VAL A 86 -7.79 24.33 16.78
CA VAL A 86 -9.05 25.07 16.86
C VAL A 86 -10.11 24.32 16.06
N HIS A 87 -9.74 23.75 14.91
CA HIS A 87 -10.61 22.86 14.16
C HIS A 87 -10.80 21.53 14.87
N VAL A 88 -11.87 20.81 14.54
CA VAL A 88 -12.19 19.53 15.17
C VAL A 88 -11.13 18.49 14.78
N PRO A 89 -10.58 17.71 15.73
CA PRO A 89 -10.83 17.76 17.18
C PRO A 89 -10.12 18.95 17.85
N ALA A 90 -10.88 19.86 18.48
CA ALA A 90 -10.33 21.06 19.10
C ALA A 90 -9.60 20.78 20.42
N GLY A 91 -8.64 21.64 20.77
CA GLY A 91 -7.90 21.61 22.03
C GLY A 91 -6.82 20.53 22.11
N ARG A 92 -6.29 20.07 20.97
CA ARG A 92 -5.24 19.04 20.89
C ARG A 92 -3.86 19.62 20.57
N PRO A 93 -2.75 18.95 20.95
CA PRO A 93 -2.63 17.85 21.92
C PRO A 93 -3.19 18.20 23.29
N LYS A 94 -3.58 17.23 24.12
CA LYS A 94 -4.13 17.51 25.46
C LYS A 94 -3.04 17.85 26.49
N SER A 95 -1.93 17.14 26.47
CA SER A 95 -0.75 17.38 27.30
C SER A 95 0.24 18.33 26.62
N GLY A 96 1.22 18.85 27.38
CA GLY A 96 2.27 19.72 26.86
C GLY A 96 1.86 21.19 26.72
N LYS A 97 2.78 22.01 26.21
CA LYS A 97 2.59 23.44 25.92
C LYS A 97 3.11 23.75 24.51
N PRO A 98 2.40 24.57 23.72
CA PRO A 98 2.88 24.96 22.39
C PRO A 98 4.13 25.86 22.46
N PRO A 99 4.93 25.95 21.37
CA PRO A 99 4.76 25.21 20.13
C PRO A 99 5.03 23.72 20.32
N PHE A 100 4.24 22.88 19.66
CA PHE A 100 4.39 21.43 19.70
C PHE A 100 5.34 20.97 18.59
N THR A 101 6.00 19.85 18.82
CA THR A 101 6.62 19.07 17.74
C THR A 101 5.53 18.32 16.95
N TRP A 102 5.87 17.91 15.74
CA TRP A 102 4.94 17.10 14.94
C TRP A 102 4.72 15.74 15.60
N GLU A 103 5.76 15.17 16.20
CA GLU A 103 5.76 13.88 16.91
C GLU A 103 4.78 13.90 18.09
N GLU A 104 4.82 14.94 18.94
CA GLU A 104 3.87 15.12 20.03
C GLU A 104 2.41 15.21 19.52
N SER A 105 2.21 15.87 18.37
CA SER A 105 0.90 15.92 17.74
C SER A 105 0.47 14.58 17.16
N ALA A 106 1.37 13.85 16.53
CA ALA A 106 1.09 12.58 15.90
C ALA A 106 0.71 11.52 16.95
N GLU A 107 1.44 11.48 18.07
CA GLU A 107 1.13 10.61 19.19
C GLU A 107 -0.27 10.86 19.78
N ASP A 108 -0.64 12.13 20.03
CA ASP A 108 -1.99 12.45 20.56
C ASP A 108 -3.08 12.04 19.57
N ALA A 109 -2.88 12.27 18.27
CA ALA A 109 -3.81 11.89 17.21
C ALA A 109 -4.02 10.37 17.14
N LEU A 110 -2.94 9.60 17.10
CA LEU A 110 -3.00 8.14 16.98
C LEU A 110 -3.60 7.49 18.23
N ARG A 111 -3.25 7.97 19.44
CA ARG A 111 -3.86 7.50 20.69
C ARG A 111 -5.34 7.86 20.79
N MET A 112 -5.75 9.03 20.29
CA MET A 112 -7.17 9.40 20.22
C MET A 112 -7.97 8.42 19.33
N ARG A 113 -7.33 7.86 18.29
CA ARG A 113 -7.92 6.87 17.37
C ARG A 113 -7.80 5.42 17.87
N ARG A 114 -7.15 5.20 19.02
CA ARG A 114 -6.90 3.90 19.65
C ARG A 114 -6.07 2.96 18.77
N ILE A 115 -5.09 3.52 18.06
CA ILE A 115 -4.21 2.75 17.17
C ILE A 115 -3.32 1.80 17.96
N GLU A 116 -2.98 2.13 19.21
CA GLU A 116 -2.23 1.27 20.13
C GLU A 116 -2.92 -0.05 20.49
N ARG A 117 -4.19 -0.22 20.10
CA ARG A 117 -4.97 -1.45 20.33
C ARG A 117 -4.97 -2.40 19.14
N VAL A 118 -4.25 -2.08 18.06
CA VAL A 118 -4.10 -2.97 16.91
C VAL A 118 -3.02 -4.00 17.23
N GLU A 119 -3.40 -5.27 17.31
CA GLU A 119 -2.50 -6.35 17.74
C GLU A 119 -1.48 -6.76 16.68
N SER A 120 -1.85 -6.69 15.40
CA SER A 120 -1.00 -7.14 14.29
C SER A 120 -1.23 -6.30 13.04
N TRP A 121 -0.16 -6.04 12.29
CA TRP A 121 -0.18 -5.18 11.11
C TRP A 121 0.04 -5.96 9.81
N SER A 122 -0.88 -6.89 9.51
CA SER A 122 -0.95 -7.48 8.16
C SER A 122 -1.34 -6.41 7.13
N LEU A 123 -1.08 -6.67 5.85
CA LEU A 123 -1.51 -5.80 4.74
C LEU A 123 -2.98 -5.41 4.84
N GLU A 124 -3.85 -6.39 5.06
CA GLU A 124 -5.28 -6.22 5.13
C GLU A 124 -5.68 -5.37 6.33
N ARG A 125 -4.96 -5.53 7.45
CA ARG A 125 -5.20 -4.73 8.64
C ARG A 125 -4.76 -3.29 8.46
N VAL A 126 -3.61 -3.05 7.83
CA VAL A 126 -3.12 -1.72 7.47
C VAL A 126 -4.16 -0.98 6.62
N LEU A 127 -4.64 -1.63 5.55
CA LEU A 127 -5.63 -1.03 4.65
C LEU A 127 -6.97 -0.77 5.35
N TYR A 128 -7.40 -1.69 6.21
CA TYR A 128 -8.60 -1.51 7.03
C TYR A 128 -8.48 -0.31 7.98
N GLU A 129 -7.35 -0.17 8.69
CA GLU A 129 -7.15 0.94 9.62
C GLU A 129 -7.00 2.28 8.89
N LEU A 130 -6.39 2.31 7.70
CA LEU A 130 -6.31 3.52 6.86
C LEU A 130 -7.70 3.97 6.42
N GLU A 131 -8.54 3.05 5.94
CA GLU A 131 -9.91 3.38 5.57
C GLU A 131 -10.75 3.77 6.79
N ARG A 132 -10.55 3.10 7.94
CA ARG A 132 -11.19 3.46 9.21
C ARG A 132 -10.79 4.86 9.69
N TYR A 133 -9.52 5.22 9.54
CA TYR A 133 -8.98 6.51 9.97
C TYR A 133 -9.69 7.64 9.24
N ASN A 134 -9.84 7.50 7.93
CA ASN A 134 -10.58 8.44 7.10
C ASN A 134 -12.11 8.38 7.33
N GLY A 135 -12.67 7.17 7.37
CA GLY A 135 -14.09 6.93 7.63
C GLY A 135 -14.79 6.07 6.57
N TRP A 136 -15.93 5.50 6.97
CA TRP A 136 -16.64 4.45 6.23
C TRP A 136 -17.66 4.95 5.20
N GLY A 137 -17.70 6.25 4.88
CA GLY A 137 -18.75 6.84 4.05
C GLY A 137 -18.94 6.15 2.70
N TYR A 138 -17.83 5.81 2.03
CA TYR A 138 -17.85 5.11 0.75
C TYR A 138 -18.48 3.72 0.88
N ARG A 139 -18.05 2.89 1.83
CA ARG A 139 -18.62 1.54 2.01
C ARG A 139 -20.08 1.55 2.40
N LEU A 140 -20.52 2.56 3.15
CA LEU A 140 -21.88 2.61 3.69
C LEU A 140 -22.88 3.25 2.73
N TYR A 141 -22.46 4.24 1.94
CA TYR A 141 -23.36 5.06 1.14
C TYR A 141 -23.06 5.03 -0.36
N HIS A 142 -21.84 4.65 -0.76
CA HIS A 142 -21.40 4.59 -2.16
C HIS A 142 -20.56 3.33 -2.46
N PRO A 143 -21.06 2.11 -2.16
CA PRO A 143 -20.25 0.87 -2.24
C PRO A 143 -19.77 0.52 -3.65
N TYR A 144 -20.30 1.18 -4.68
CA TYR A 144 -19.87 1.08 -6.07
C TYR A 144 -18.62 1.91 -6.39
N VAL A 145 -18.19 2.80 -5.48
CA VAL A 145 -16.95 3.58 -5.59
C VAL A 145 -15.98 3.15 -4.50
N LEU A 146 -14.85 2.60 -4.91
CA LEU A 146 -13.75 2.35 -3.98
C LEU A 146 -13.20 3.68 -3.44
N SER A 147 -12.92 3.72 -2.14
CA SER A 147 -12.52 4.94 -1.46
C SER A 147 -11.29 5.58 -2.13
N PRO A 148 -11.36 6.84 -2.64
CA PRO A 148 -10.21 7.53 -3.20
C PRO A 148 -9.10 7.73 -2.16
N TYR A 149 -9.43 7.73 -0.87
CA TYR A 149 -8.44 7.82 0.21
C TYR A 149 -7.49 6.63 0.25
N LEU A 150 -7.90 5.48 -0.27
CA LEU A 150 -7.01 4.34 -0.49
C LEU A 150 -6.51 4.31 -1.94
N TRP A 151 -7.41 4.47 -2.92
CA TRP A 151 -7.18 4.00 -4.29
C TRP A 151 -7.00 5.09 -5.33
N SER A 152 -7.07 6.39 -4.97
CA SER A 152 -6.86 7.45 -5.94
C SER A 152 -5.45 7.38 -6.53
N PHE A 153 -5.36 7.65 -7.84
CA PHE A 153 -4.17 7.48 -8.70
C PHE A 153 -3.90 6.05 -9.16
N SER A 154 -4.78 5.09 -8.85
CA SER A 154 -4.71 3.72 -9.38
C SER A 154 -5.79 3.41 -10.42
N ASN A 155 -5.66 2.26 -11.07
CA ASN A 155 -6.70 1.62 -11.89
C ASN A 155 -8.01 1.31 -11.13
N HIS A 156 -8.03 1.41 -9.80
CA HIS A 156 -9.22 1.13 -8.98
C HIS A 156 -10.11 2.35 -8.72
N TYR A 157 -9.71 3.55 -9.16
CA TYR A 157 -10.48 4.77 -8.94
C TYR A 157 -10.53 5.67 -10.19
N THR A 158 -11.74 6.13 -10.53
CA THR A 158 -11.96 7.04 -11.67
C THR A 158 -12.54 8.39 -11.23
N SER A 159 -13.64 8.36 -10.48
CA SER A 159 -14.34 9.54 -9.94
C SER A 159 -15.26 9.11 -8.79
N GLY A 160 -15.90 10.09 -8.14
CA GLY A 160 -16.74 9.87 -6.98
C GLY A 160 -16.01 10.30 -5.72
N LYS A 161 -16.44 11.38 -5.08
CA LYS A 161 -15.92 11.76 -3.77
C LYS A 161 -16.87 12.61 -2.96
N TYR A 162 -16.65 12.63 -1.66
CA TYR A 162 -17.15 13.71 -0.83
C TYR A 162 -16.34 14.98 -1.10
N THR A 163 -17.03 16.07 -1.46
CA THR A 163 -16.42 17.39 -1.71
C THR A 163 -16.44 18.28 -0.48
N ALA A 164 -17.32 17.97 0.47
CA ALA A 164 -17.37 18.49 1.82
C ALA A 164 -18.13 17.48 2.69
N ASP A 165 -18.22 17.74 4.00
CA ASP A 165 -18.97 16.91 4.93
C ASP A 165 -20.42 16.70 4.45
N GLY A 166 -20.76 15.42 4.23
CA GLY A 166 -22.07 15.00 3.74
C GLY A 166 -22.39 15.36 2.28
N ARG A 167 -21.48 16.02 1.54
CA ARG A 167 -21.69 16.42 0.14
C ARG A 167 -20.99 15.48 -0.82
N TRP A 168 -21.75 14.53 -1.36
CA TRP A 168 -21.28 13.59 -2.37
C TRP A 168 -21.32 14.17 -3.79
N SER A 169 -20.37 13.77 -4.64
CA SER A 169 -20.40 13.99 -6.09
C SER A 169 -19.82 12.78 -6.82
N ASP A 170 -20.60 12.17 -7.72
CA ASP A 170 -20.18 11.01 -8.54
C ASP A 170 -19.10 11.36 -9.58
N THR A 171 -18.99 12.63 -9.97
CA THR A 171 -18.10 13.08 -11.05
C THR A 171 -16.84 13.76 -10.55
N ALA A 172 -16.85 14.27 -9.31
CA ALA A 172 -15.67 14.89 -8.73
C ALA A 172 -14.53 13.88 -8.57
N LYS A 173 -13.32 14.30 -8.91
CA LYS A 173 -12.11 13.46 -8.83
C LYS A 173 -11.25 13.89 -7.64
N SER A 174 -10.69 12.91 -6.94
CA SER A 174 -9.62 13.18 -5.98
C SER A 174 -8.36 13.64 -6.72
N ARG A 175 -7.69 14.64 -6.15
CA ARG A 175 -6.38 15.13 -6.59
C ARG A 175 -5.27 14.69 -5.62
N GLN A 176 -5.63 13.94 -4.60
CA GLN A 176 -4.73 13.46 -3.58
C GLN A 176 -4.43 11.99 -3.85
N CYS A 177 -3.15 11.61 -3.75
CA CYS A 177 -2.70 10.23 -3.88
C CYS A 177 -3.31 9.37 -2.77
N GLY A 178 -3.89 8.22 -3.12
CA GLY A 178 -4.46 7.31 -2.13
C GLY A 178 -3.38 6.59 -1.32
N ALA A 179 -3.68 6.30 -0.06
CA ALA A 179 -2.74 5.65 0.87
C ALA A 179 -2.26 4.28 0.38
N ALA A 180 -3.14 3.46 -0.23
CA ALA A 180 -2.71 2.16 -0.78
C ALA A 180 -1.76 2.31 -1.96
N VAL A 181 -1.85 3.40 -2.73
CA VAL A 181 -0.94 3.69 -3.84
C VAL A 181 0.45 4.07 -3.32
N ILE A 182 0.52 4.83 -2.22
CA ILE A 182 1.79 5.15 -1.53
C ILE A 182 2.44 3.88 -1.01
N LEU A 183 1.70 3.03 -0.29
CA LEU A 183 2.21 1.76 0.23
C LEU A 183 2.68 0.85 -0.90
N ARG A 184 1.92 0.77 -2.00
CA ARG A 184 2.30 -0.02 -3.16
C ARG A 184 3.63 0.47 -3.74
N ARG A 185 3.83 1.78 -3.81
CA ARG A 185 5.08 2.34 -4.34
C ARG A 185 6.26 2.10 -3.39
N LEU A 186 6.06 2.17 -2.08
CA LEU A 186 7.09 1.79 -1.10
C LEU A 186 7.49 0.31 -1.24
N GLU A 187 6.51 -0.59 -1.41
CA GLU A 187 6.76 -2.02 -1.64
C GLU A 187 7.52 -2.25 -2.95
N GLU A 188 7.15 -1.56 -4.04
CA GLU A 188 7.85 -1.63 -5.33
C GLU A 188 9.31 -1.14 -5.27
N ARG A 189 9.62 -0.22 -4.34
CA ARG A 189 10.99 0.25 -4.09
C ARG A 189 11.75 -0.63 -3.09
N GLY A 190 11.11 -1.65 -2.51
CA GLY A 190 11.72 -2.54 -1.53
C GLY A 190 11.86 -1.95 -0.12
N GLU A 191 11.20 -0.82 0.16
CA GLU A 191 11.27 -0.13 1.46
C GLU A 191 10.40 -0.79 2.53
N ILE A 192 9.37 -1.50 2.09
CA ILE A 192 8.46 -2.29 2.93
C ILE A 192 8.17 -3.63 2.24
N SER A 193 7.78 -4.63 3.02
CA SER A 193 7.27 -5.89 2.48
C SER A 193 6.06 -6.37 3.28
N PHE A 194 5.03 -6.80 2.56
CA PHE A 194 3.82 -7.41 3.12
C PHE A 194 3.75 -8.92 2.92
N SER A 195 4.79 -9.51 2.34
CA SER A 195 4.88 -10.94 2.09
C SER A 195 6.33 -11.36 2.07
N GLU A 196 6.62 -12.47 2.72
CA GLU A 196 7.89 -13.14 2.48
C GLU A 196 7.96 -13.58 1.01
N PRO A 197 9.15 -13.52 0.38
CA PRO A 197 9.34 -14.19 -0.89
C PRO A 197 8.96 -15.66 -0.73
N PRO A 198 8.37 -16.29 -1.77
CA PRO A 198 7.97 -17.67 -1.67
C PRO A 198 9.21 -18.54 -1.38
N GLU A 199 9.11 -19.43 -0.39
CA GLU A 199 10.19 -20.36 -0.02
C GLU A 199 10.61 -21.22 -1.21
N THR A 200 9.67 -21.53 -2.10
CA THR A 200 9.90 -22.22 -3.36
C THR A 200 9.73 -21.29 -4.56
N PRO A 201 10.64 -21.35 -5.55
CA PRO A 201 10.51 -20.58 -6.77
C PRO A 201 9.20 -20.88 -7.50
N LEU A 202 8.53 -19.84 -8.01
CA LEU A 202 7.27 -19.98 -8.76
C LEU A 202 7.41 -20.91 -9.98
N PHE A 203 8.59 -20.91 -10.60
CA PHE A 203 8.95 -21.83 -11.67
C PHE A 203 10.19 -22.62 -11.27
N TYR A 204 10.06 -23.94 -11.24
CA TYR A 204 11.12 -24.88 -10.95
C TYR A 204 11.12 -26.01 -11.99
N TYR A 205 12.25 -26.70 -12.13
CA TYR A 205 12.38 -27.83 -13.03
C TYR A 205 11.44 -28.95 -12.60
N SER A 206 10.56 -29.39 -13.50
CA SER A 206 9.66 -30.52 -13.23
C SER A 206 9.36 -31.30 -14.51
N THR A 207 9.19 -32.61 -14.36
CA THR A 207 8.66 -33.48 -15.42
C THR A 207 7.13 -33.49 -15.44
N GLY A 208 6.49 -33.01 -14.36
CA GLY A 208 5.05 -32.84 -14.22
C GLY A 208 4.58 -31.44 -14.59
N LEU A 209 3.27 -31.21 -14.43
CA LEU A 209 2.67 -29.88 -14.60
C LEU A 209 3.05 -28.98 -13.41
N VAL A 210 3.42 -27.74 -13.70
CA VAL A 210 3.63 -26.69 -12.71
C VAL A 210 2.75 -25.50 -13.11
N GLU A 211 1.79 -25.16 -12.26
CA GLU A 211 0.78 -24.15 -12.53
C GLU A 211 1.42 -22.82 -13.00
N GLY A 212 0.94 -22.31 -14.13
CA GLY A 212 1.41 -21.05 -14.70
C GLY A 212 2.67 -21.16 -15.56
N SER A 213 3.30 -22.35 -15.66
CA SER A 213 4.48 -22.56 -16.52
C SER A 213 4.19 -22.36 -18.00
N GLU A 214 2.93 -22.46 -18.42
CA GLU A 214 2.49 -22.11 -19.77
C GLU A 214 2.85 -20.67 -20.11
N LYS A 215 2.62 -19.73 -19.18
CA LYS A 215 2.95 -18.31 -19.38
C LYS A 215 4.45 -18.08 -19.52
N LEU A 216 5.26 -18.83 -18.76
CA LEU A 216 6.71 -18.80 -18.90
C LEU A 216 7.13 -19.33 -20.28
N GLN A 217 6.56 -20.45 -20.72
CA GLN A 217 6.86 -21.03 -22.03
C GLN A 217 6.43 -20.11 -23.18
N GLU A 218 5.27 -19.47 -23.08
CA GLU A 218 4.77 -18.45 -24.01
C GLU A 218 5.72 -17.25 -24.08
N PHE A 219 6.14 -16.71 -22.93
CA PHE A 219 7.11 -15.63 -22.87
C PHE A 219 8.44 -16.01 -23.54
N LEU A 220 8.97 -17.19 -23.20
CA LEU A 220 10.24 -17.68 -23.75
C LEU A 220 10.16 -17.87 -25.27
N ASN A 221 9.02 -18.29 -25.81
CA ASN A 221 8.78 -18.38 -27.26
C ASN A 221 8.80 -17.02 -27.97
N GLY A 222 8.64 -15.91 -27.26
CA GLY A 222 8.80 -14.57 -27.80
C GLY A 222 10.26 -14.15 -28.02
N ILE A 223 11.23 -14.93 -27.53
CA ILE A 223 12.66 -14.64 -27.64
C ILE A 223 13.24 -15.34 -28.87
N GLU A 224 14.00 -14.59 -29.67
CA GLU A 224 14.59 -15.10 -30.90
C GLU A 224 15.43 -16.37 -30.67
N GLY A 225 15.15 -17.39 -31.50
CA GLY A 225 15.85 -18.68 -31.45
C GLY A 225 15.46 -19.56 -30.26
N ILE A 226 14.35 -19.28 -29.58
CA ILE A 226 13.72 -20.21 -28.64
C ILE A 226 12.45 -20.77 -29.26
N THR A 227 12.26 -22.08 -29.15
CA THR A 227 11.02 -22.75 -29.59
C THR A 227 10.68 -23.86 -28.61
N LEU A 228 9.59 -23.65 -27.89
CA LEU A 228 9.06 -24.50 -26.83
C LEU A 228 7.62 -24.88 -27.16
N ARG A 229 7.25 -26.07 -26.73
CA ARG A 229 5.84 -26.43 -26.59
C ARG A 229 5.30 -25.72 -25.34
N VAL A 230 4.11 -25.14 -25.43
CA VAL A 230 3.36 -24.64 -24.28
C VAL A 230 2.53 -25.80 -23.73
N ASP A 231 3.07 -26.52 -22.75
CA ASP A 231 2.47 -27.72 -22.15
C ASP A 231 2.42 -27.69 -20.62
N GLY A 232 2.83 -26.59 -20.00
CA GLY A 232 2.82 -26.42 -18.54
C GLY A 232 3.86 -27.27 -17.81
N ARG A 233 4.76 -27.94 -18.53
CA ARG A 233 5.79 -28.82 -17.96
C ARG A 233 7.17 -28.17 -18.10
N PRO A 234 7.70 -27.52 -17.04
CA PRO A 234 8.97 -26.81 -17.09
C PRO A 234 10.19 -27.76 -17.01
N GLY A 235 10.25 -28.76 -17.89
CA GLY A 235 11.35 -29.73 -17.93
C GLY A 235 12.60 -29.19 -18.64
N ARG A 236 13.46 -30.10 -19.08
CA ARG A 236 14.80 -29.78 -19.65
C ARG A 236 14.77 -28.74 -20.77
N LYS A 237 13.79 -28.77 -21.67
CA LYS A 237 13.68 -27.80 -22.77
C LYS A 237 13.38 -26.39 -22.26
N THR A 238 12.40 -26.26 -21.37
CA THR A 238 12.06 -24.98 -20.72
C THR A 238 13.25 -24.46 -19.92
N SER A 239 13.91 -25.32 -19.13
CA SER A 239 15.11 -24.92 -18.38
C SER A 239 16.28 -24.49 -19.27
N ASN A 240 16.50 -25.16 -20.41
CA ASN A 240 17.49 -24.72 -21.40
C ASN A 240 17.14 -23.35 -22.00
N ALA A 241 15.86 -23.10 -22.27
CA ALA A 241 15.39 -21.81 -22.76
C ALA A 241 15.58 -20.71 -21.71
N VAL A 242 15.30 -20.97 -20.44
CA VAL A 242 15.62 -20.06 -19.33
C VAL A 242 17.13 -19.79 -19.27
N LYS A 243 17.98 -20.83 -19.37
CA LYS A 243 19.45 -20.67 -19.41
C LYS A 243 19.91 -19.82 -20.58
N LYS A 244 19.30 -19.99 -21.76
CA LYS A 244 19.59 -19.19 -22.94
C LYS A 244 19.14 -17.72 -22.77
N ALA A 245 17.97 -17.49 -22.20
CA ALA A 245 17.40 -16.16 -22.03
C ALA A 245 18.06 -15.36 -20.89
N PHE A 246 18.37 -16.01 -19.77
CA PHE A 246 18.71 -15.35 -18.51
C PHE A 246 20.04 -15.80 -17.89
N GLY A 247 20.73 -16.78 -18.49
CA GLY A 247 22.04 -17.21 -18.02
C GLY A 247 22.05 -18.18 -16.84
N PHE A 248 20.89 -18.65 -16.35
CA PHE A 248 20.78 -19.70 -15.33
C PHE A 248 19.72 -20.76 -15.68
N TYR A 249 19.86 -21.99 -15.17
CA TYR A 249 18.80 -23.00 -15.31
C TYR A 249 17.68 -22.74 -14.30
N LEU A 250 16.50 -23.30 -14.54
CA LEU A 250 15.42 -23.28 -13.55
C LEU A 250 15.90 -23.85 -12.22
N ALA A 251 15.32 -23.38 -11.11
CA ALA A 251 15.54 -23.97 -9.79
C ALA A 251 15.23 -25.47 -9.83
N GLU A 252 15.91 -26.26 -8.99
CA GLU A 252 15.79 -27.73 -8.95
C GLU A 252 16.21 -28.46 -10.24
N ASP A 253 16.75 -27.76 -11.24
CA ASP A 253 17.35 -28.43 -12.39
C ASP A 253 18.54 -29.29 -11.90
N PRO A 254 18.60 -30.58 -12.25
CA PRO A 254 19.65 -31.49 -11.78
C PRO A 254 21.07 -31.04 -12.15
N ARG A 255 21.21 -30.10 -13.09
CA ARG A 255 22.50 -29.55 -13.53
C ARG A 255 22.98 -28.35 -12.71
N ASN A 256 22.20 -27.85 -11.76
CA ASN A 256 22.63 -26.76 -10.87
C ASN A 256 23.60 -27.21 -9.78
N ASN A 257 23.62 -28.50 -9.43
CA ASN A 257 24.44 -29.05 -8.36
C ASN A 257 25.73 -29.72 -8.88
N GLY A 258 26.22 -29.28 -10.04
CA GLY A 258 27.39 -29.85 -10.73
C GLY A 258 28.49 -28.82 -10.98
#